data_AF-W5NQK2-F1
#
_entry.id   AF-W5NQK2-F1
#
_cell.length_a   1.000
_cell.length_b   1.000
_cell.length_c   1.000
_cell.angle_alpha   90.00
_cell.angle_beta   90.00
_cell.angle_gamma   90.00
#
_symmetry.space_group_name_H-M   'P 1'
#
loop_
_entity.id
_entity.type
_entity.pdbx_description
1 polymer ?
#
loop_
_entity_poly.entity_id
_entity_poly.type
_entity_poly.pdbx_seq_one_letter_code
_entity_poly.pdbx_strand_id
1 'polypeptide(L)'
;MNEPSSFVNGTTTNQCRNTELNYPPYFPELTKRTDGLHFRTMCMETEQILSDGSSVLHYDVHNLYGWSQLKPTYETSSQPRD
;
A
#
# COMPACT_ATOMS: atom_id res chain seq x y z
N MET A 1 -6.60 7.94 -4.97
CA MET A 1 -6.42 7.96 -3.50
C MET A 1 -6.42 6.57 -2.86
N ASN A 2 -6.72 5.53 -3.62
CA ASN A 2 -6.77 4.13 -3.17
C ASN A 2 -5.61 3.30 -3.74
N GLU A 3 -4.54 3.97 -4.18
CA GLU A 3 -3.31 3.33 -4.64
C GLU A 3 -2.57 2.53 -3.56
N PRO A 4 -2.51 2.86 -2.24
CA PRO A 4 -3.05 3.97 -1.45
C PRO A 4 -2.21 5.25 -1.49
N SER A 5 -2.81 6.36 -1.90
CA SER A 5 -2.08 7.64 -1.98
C SER A 5 -1.92 8.29 -0.61
N SER A 6 -0.72 8.80 -0.35
CA SER A 6 -0.36 9.60 0.83
C SER A 6 0.37 10.88 0.42
N PHE A 7 0.17 11.96 1.18
CA PHE A 7 0.93 13.22 1.00
C PHE A 7 2.32 13.17 1.64
N VAL A 8 2.56 12.22 2.55
CA VAL A 8 3.87 11.93 3.14
C VAL A 8 4.41 10.61 2.60
N ASN A 9 5.73 10.49 2.49
CA ASN A 9 6.36 9.28 1.99
C ASN A 9 6.56 8.31 3.15
N GLY A 10 5.89 7.16 3.11
CA GLY A 10 6.03 6.11 4.11
C GLY A 10 5.19 6.35 5.36
N THR A 11 5.73 7.10 6.32
CA THR A 11 5.07 7.42 7.60
C THR A 11 4.99 8.93 7.82
N THR A 12 4.34 9.35 8.90
CA THR A 12 4.25 10.77 9.29
C THR A 12 5.61 11.40 9.60
N THR A 13 6.64 10.60 9.92
CA THR A 13 8.03 11.10 10.10
C THR A 13 8.82 11.13 8.80
N ASN A 14 8.21 10.74 7.67
CA ASN A 14 8.87 10.52 6.38
C ASN A 14 10.03 9.51 6.45
N GLN A 15 9.93 8.52 7.36
CA GLN A 15 10.95 7.49 7.54
C GLN A 15 10.31 6.11 7.52
N CYS A 16 10.96 5.20 6.81
CA CYS A 16 10.70 3.76 6.86
C CYS A 16 11.89 3.06 7.53
N ARG A 17 11.62 1.98 8.24
CA ARG A 17 12.59 1.18 8.99
C ARG A 17 13.34 0.20 8.08
N ASN A 18 12.65 -0.38 7.09
CA ASN A 18 13.25 -1.41 6.24
C ASN A 18 13.78 -0.80 4.93
N THR A 19 15.10 -0.64 4.81
CA THR A 19 15.70 -0.06 3.61
C THR A 19 15.59 -1.00 2.40
N GLU A 20 15.74 -2.31 2.58
CA GLU A 20 15.73 -3.29 1.49
C GLU A 20 14.37 -3.39 0.81
N LEU A 21 13.27 -3.28 1.56
CA LEU A 21 11.92 -3.26 0.99
C LEU A 21 11.60 -1.94 0.28
N ASN A 22 12.08 -0.81 0.81
CA ASN A 22 11.79 0.50 0.22
C ASN A 22 12.73 0.87 -0.95
N TYR A 23 13.91 0.23 -1.01
CA TYR A 23 14.94 0.38 -2.03
C TYR A 23 15.48 -1.01 -2.44
N PRO A 24 14.67 -1.82 -3.16
CA PRO A 24 15.06 -3.17 -3.52
C PRO A 24 16.27 -3.22 -4.48
N PRO A 25 17.03 -4.34 -4.51
CA PRO A 25 18.22 -4.49 -5.34
C PRO A 25 17.96 -4.23 -6.84
N TYR A 26 16.78 -4.64 -7.32
CA TYR A 26 16.26 -4.25 -8.61
C TYR A 26 15.08 -3.33 -8.42
N PHE A 27 15.23 -2.09 -8.91
CA PHE A 27 14.17 -1.10 -8.87
C PHE A 27 13.60 -0.91 -10.29
N PRO A 28 12.29 -1.16 -10.50
CA PRO A 28 11.67 -1.00 -11.82
C PRO A 28 11.68 0.47 -12.26
N GLU A 29 11.51 0.72 -13.56
CA GLU A 29 11.51 2.08 -14.10
C GLU A 29 10.20 2.82 -13.79
N LEU A 30 10.07 3.28 -12.54
CA LEU A 30 8.96 4.08 -12.05
C LEU A 30 9.32 5.58 -12.08
N THR A 31 8.31 6.44 -12.21
CA THR A 31 8.47 7.90 -12.35
C THR A 31 9.35 8.56 -11.28
N LYS A 32 9.38 8.00 -10.07
CA LYS A 32 10.12 8.52 -8.90
C LYS A 32 11.01 7.47 -8.26
N ARG A 33 11.71 6.72 -9.11
CA ARG A 33 12.61 5.62 -8.74
C ARG A 33 13.62 5.96 -7.64
N THR A 34 14.16 7.18 -7.62
CA THR A 34 15.14 7.61 -6.61
C THR A 34 14.54 7.85 -5.23
N ASP A 35 13.22 7.97 -5.14
CA ASP A 35 12.51 8.36 -3.91
C ASP A 35 11.98 7.13 -3.13
N GLY A 36 12.29 5.92 -3.61
CA GLY A 36 11.88 4.67 -3.00
C GLY A 36 10.43 4.27 -3.30
N LEU A 37 10.09 3.00 -3.03
CA LEU A 37 8.75 2.49 -3.32
C LEU A 37 7.66 3.12 -2.45
N HIS A 38 8.00 3.54 -1.23
CA HIS A 38 7.12 4.31 -0.32
C HIS A 38 6.78 5.74 -0.79
N PHE A 39 7.29 6.18 -1.94
CA PHE A 39 6.97 7.50 -2.47
C PHE A 39 5.46 7.67 -2.68
N ARG A 40 4.89 8.68 -2.01
CA ARG A 40 3.44 8.99 -1.99
C ARG A 40 2.54 7.81 -1.60
N THR A 41 3.05 6.88 -0.81
CA THR A 41 2.30 5.76 -0.23
C THR A 41 2.87 5.42 1.16
N MET A 42 2.41 4.34 1.77
CA MET A 42 2.91 3.80 3.05
C MET A 42 4.24 3.06 2.90
N CYS A 43 4.92 2.81 4.02
CA CYS A 43 6.17 2.06 4.03
C CYS A 43 5.95 0.61 3.57
N MET A 44 6.91 0.07 2.81
CA MET A 44 6.78 -1.27 2.22
C MET A 44 6.77 -2.41 3.25
N GLU A 45 7.34 -2.19 4.43
CA GLU A 45 7.27 -3.11 5.58
C GLU A 45 5.93 -3.10 6.33
N THR A 46 4.98 -2.26 5.95
CA THR A 46 3.71 -2.19 6.68
C THR A 46 2.94 -3.50 6.51
N GLU A 47 2.50 -4.09 7.61
CA GLU A 47 1.73 -5.32 7.59
C GLU A 47 0.26 -5.09 7.19
N GLN A 48 -0.30 -6.04 6.45
CA GLN A 48 -1.72 -6.16 6.12
C GLN A 48 -2.19 -7.56 6.45
N ILE A 49 -3.44 -7.69 6.90
CA ILE A 49 -4.04 -8.99 7.22
C ILE A 49 -4.98 -9.40 6.09
N LEU A 50 -4.75 -10.57 5.51
CA LEU A 50 -5.63 -11.16 4.51
C LEU A 50 -6.89 -11.75 5.13
N SER A 51 -7.87 -12.11 4.31
CA SER A 51 -9.14 -12.68 4.76
C SER A 51 -9.01 -14.02 5.49
N ASP A 52 -7.93 -14.76 5.25
CA ASP A 52 -7.59 -16.00 5.95
C ASP A 52 -6.84 -15.76 7.28
N GLY A 53 -6.58 -14.50 7.64
CA GLY A 53 -5.89 -14.09 8.86
C GLY A 53 -4.37 -14.04 8.73
N SER A 54 -3.78 -14.38 7.57
CA SER A 54 -2.34 -14.28 7.36
C SER A 54 -1.85 -12.83 7.29
N SER A 55 -0.68 -12.56 7.88
CA SER A 55 0.01 -11.27 7.76
C SER A 55 0.89 -11.27 6.51
N VAL A 56 0.76 -10.23 5.70
CA VAL A 56 1.56 -9.98 4.49
C VAL A 56 2.11 -8.56 4.51
N LEU A 57 3.23 -8.33 3.83
CA LEU A 57 3.84 -7.01 3.76
C LEU A 57 3.22 -6.19 2.63
N HIS A 58 3.12 -4.87 2.82
CA HIS A 58 2.65 -3.94 1.81
C HIS A 58 3.46 -4.05 0.51
N TYR A 59 4.75 -4.36 0.60
CA TYR A 59 5.61 -4.65 -0.54
C TYR A 59 4.98 -5.65 -1.53
N ASP A 60 4.35 -6.70 -1.02
CA ASP A 60 3.78 -7.79 -1.83
C ASP A 60 2.39 -7.45 -2.36
N VAL A 61 1.66 -6.54 -1.69
CA VAL A 61 0.23 -6.30 -1.95
C VAL A 61 -0.14 -4.86 -2.28
N HIS A 62 0.84 -3.95 -2.45
CA HIS A 62 0.59 -2.53 -2.77
C HIS A 62 -0.38 -2.36 -3.94
N ASN A 63 -0.08 -3.01 -5.06
CA ASN A 63 -0.90 -2.93 -6.29
C ASN A 63 -2.29 -3.55 -6.14
N LEU A 64 -2.56 -4.30 -5.06
CA LEU A 64 -3.85 -4.91 -4.77
C LEU A 64 -4.71 -4.07 -3.81
N TYR A 65 -4.20 -2.97 -3.27
CA TYR A 65 -4.88 -2.21 -2.22
C TYR A 65 -6.21 -1.60 -2.69
N GLY A 66 -6.22 -0.88 -3.81
CA GLY A 66 -7.47 -0.32 -4.35
C GLY A 66 -8.47 -1.40 -4.77
N TRP A 67 -7.96 -2.54 -5.22
CA TRP A 67 -8.77 -3.71 -5.57
C TRP A 67 -9.41 -4.36 -4.34
N SER A 68 -8.67 -4.48 -3.23
CA SER A 68 -9.20 -5.08 -1.99
C SER A 68 -10.34 -4.24 -1.38
N GLN A 69 -10.32 -2.93 -1.60
CA GLN A 69 -11.38 -2.01 -1.17
C GLN A 69 -12.64 -2.04 -2.07
N LEU A 70 -12.54 -2.55 -3.30
CA LEU A 70 -13.61 -2.46 -4.29
C LEU A 70 -14.87 -3.23 -3.86
N LYS A 71 -14.71 -4.50 -3.47
CA LYS A 71 -15.85 -5.36 -3.13
C LYS A 71 -16.64 -4.84 -1.91
N PRO A 72 -16.01 -4.53 -0.76
CA PRO A 72 -16.73 -3.96 0.39
C PRO A 72 -17.45 -2.65 0.04
N THR A 73 -16.85 -1.79 -0.79
CA THR A 73 -17.45 -0.52 -1.23
C THR A 73 -18.69 -0.75 -2.09
N TYR A 74 -18.62 -1.70 -3.03
CA TYR A 74 -19.75 -2.09 -3.87
C TYR A 74 -20.89 -2.68 -3.02
N GLU A 75 -20.58 -3.65 -2.16
CA GLU A 75 -21.57 -4.30 -1.30
C GLU A 75 -22.28 -3.27 -0.42
N THR A 76 -21.53 -2.38 0.24
CA THR A 76 -22.10 -1.29 1.06
C THR A 76 -23.01 -0.36 0.25
N SER A 77 -22.62 -0.02 -0.99
CA SER A 77 -23.44 0.85 -1.85
C SER A 77 -24.71 0.16 -2.37
N SER A 78 -24.69 -1.17 -2.46
CA SER A 78 -25.82 -2.00 -2.91
C SER A 78 -26.75 -2.45 -1.78
N GLN A 79 -26.37 -2.23 -0.52
CA GLN A 79 -27.21 -2.55 0.62
C GLN A 79 -28.46 -1.64 0.65
N PRO A 80 -29.65 -2.19 0.93
CA PRO A 80 -30.82 -1.37 1.20
C PRO A 80 -30.51 -0.40 2.34
N ARG A 81 -30.83 0.88 2.16
CA ARG A 81 -30.82 1.83 3.26
C ARG A 81 -32.09 1.59 4.07
N ASP A 82 -31.93 1.16 5.31
CA ASP A 82 -33.02 1.14 6.30
C ASP A 82 -33.61 2.56 6.50
#